data_AF-A8LRB4-F1
#
_entry.id   AF-A8LRB4-F1
#
_cell.length_a   1.000
_cell.length_b   1.000
_cell.length_c   1.000
_cell.angle_alpha   90.00
_cell.angle_beta   90.00
_cell.angle_gamma   90.00
#
_symmetry.space_group_name_H-M   'P 1'
#
loop_
_entity.id
_entity.type
_entity.pdbx_description
1 polymer ?
#
loop_
_entity_poly.entity_id
_entity_poly.type
_entity_poly.pdbx_seq_one_letter_code
_entity_poly.pdbx_strand_id
1 'polypeptide(L)'
;MRIAALLMFGMLSGCFAPGITFQSPPPQRVAMDGYTFDLYFNGQVVRGVRVNRGKPVSRTHFQAAFVRAVQAGLSCDVLGSTLRGDLVLLTAETICPN
;
A
#
# COMPACT_ATOMS: atom_id res chain seq x y z
N MET A 1 8.02 10.19 41.31
CA MET A 1 8.54 10.59 39.98
C MET A 1 9.03 9.36 39.18
N ARG A 2 8.14 8.45 38.78
CA ARG A 2 8.49 7.30 37.93
C ARG A 2 7.41 6.98 36.88
N ILE A 3 6.17 7.40 37.16
CA ILE A 3 5.01 7.16 36.30
C ILE A 3 4.93 8.16 35.13
N ALA A 4 5.46 9.37 35.28
CA ALA A 4 5.43 10.39 34.22
C ALA A 4 6.29 10.02 32.99
N ALA A 5 7.35 9.22 33.18
CA ALA A 5 8.22 8.78 32.08
C ALA A 5 7.58 7.71 31.19
N LEU A 6 6.62 6.92 31.71
CA LEU A 6 5.96 5.85 30.96
C LEU A 6 4.87 6.37 30.01
N LEU A 7 4.22 7.49 30.33
CA LEU A 7 3.20 8.11 29.47
C LEU A 7 3.79 8.77 28.22
N MET A 8 5.04 9.23 28.28
CA MET A 8 5.68 9.95 27.17
C MET A 8 6.11 9.02 26.03
N PHE A 9 6.31 7.72 26.30
CA PHE A 9 6.73 6.74 25.29
C PHE A 9 5.57 6.22 24.43
N GLY A 10 4.32 6.40 24.86
CA GLY A 10 3.13 5.92 24.13
C GLY A 10 2.72 6.78 22.93
N MET A 11 3.21 8.03 22.83
CA MET A 11 2.79 8.96 21.78
C MET A 11 3.55 8.80 20.45
N LEU A 12 4.63 8.01 20.42
CA LEU A 12 5.48 7.85 19.22
C LEU A 12 5.07 6.69 18.30
N SER A 13 4.07 5.88 18.65
CA SER A 13 3.62 4.73 17.84
C SER A 13 2.51 5.04 16.83
N GLY A 14 2.04 6.29 16.74
CA GLY A 14 0.83 6.64 15.97
C GLY A 14 1.00 6.94 14.48
N CYS A 15 2.21 6.96 13.91
CA CYS A 15 2.41 7.50 12.54
C CYS A 15 2.36 6.49 11.38
N PHE A 16 1.93 5.25 11.61
CA PHE A 16 1.91 4.20 10.58
C PHE A 16 0.57 3.45 10.46
N ALA A 17 -0.55 4.10 10.76
CA ALA A 17 -1.86 3.49 10.58
C ALA A 17 -2.44 3.81 9.19
N PRO A 18 -2.51 2.84 8.25
CA PRO A 18 -3.40 2.98 7.10
C PRO A 18 -4.83 3.21 7.61
N GLY A 19 -5.52 4.21 7.05
CA GLY A 19 -6.81 4.71 7.57
C GLY A 19 -7.90 3.64 7.75
N ILE A 20 -8.84 3.95 8.65
CA ILE A 20 -9.90 3.08 9.22
C ILE A 20 -10.73 2.31 8.17
N THR A 21 -10.80 2.78 6.93
CA THR A 21 -11.53 2.12 5.83
C THR A 21 -10.87 0.84 5.27
N PHE A 22 -9.65 0.49 5.69
CA PHE A 22 -8.93 -0.74 5.30
C PHE A 22 -8.79 -1.73 6.46
N GLN A 23 -9.79 -1.81 7.36
CA GLN A 23 -9.85 -2.80 8.45
C GLN A 23 -10.16 -4.25 7.95
N SER A 24 -9.75 -4.62 6.74
CA SER A 24 -10.10 -5.88 6.07
C SER A 24 -8.82 -6.61 5.57
N PRO A 25 -8.90 -7.90 5.16
CA PRO A 25 -7.98 -9.03 5.39
C PRO A 25 -6.46 -8.79 5.28
N PRO A 26 -5.61 -9.71 5.80
CA PRO A 26 -4.15 -9.57 5.71
C PRO A 26 -3.73 -9.20 4.27
N PRO A 27 -2.85 -8.20 4.11
CA PRO A 27 -2.50 -7.70 2.80
C PRO A 27 -1.90 -8.81 1.95
N GLN A 28 -2.23 -8.81 0.67
CA GLN A 28 -1.60 -9.72 -0.27
C GLN A 28 -0.23 -9.17 -0.65
N ARG A 29 0.82 -9.92 -0.29
CA ARG A 29 2.19 -9.53 -0.62
C ARG A 29 2.57 -10.00 -2.02
N VAL A 30 3.00 -9.06 -2.86
CA VAL A 30 3.42 -9.33 -4.25
C VAL A 30 4.77 -8.68 -4.53
N ALA A 31 5.70 -9.43 -5.11
CA ALA A 31 6.95 -8.90 -5.61
C ALA A 31 6.85 -8.68 -7.13
N MET A 32 7.19 -7.48 -7.59
CA MET A 32 7.09 -7.11 -9.00
C MET A 32 8.19 -6.10 -9.36
N ASP A 33 8.97 -6.42 -10.39
CA ASP A 33 10.04 -5.56 -10.93
C ASP A 33 10.99 -4.96 -9.86
N GLY A 34 11.38 -5.78 -8.88
CA GLY A 34 12.27 -5.36 -7.79
C GLY A 34 11.59 -4.57 -6.66
N TYR A 35 10.27 -4.38 -6.72
CA TYR A 35 9.46 -3.83 -5.63
C TYR A 35 8.71 -4.94 -4.91
N THR A 36 8.46 -4.76 -3.62
CA THR A 36 7.55 -5.61 -2.86
C THR A 36 6.41 -4.75 -2.36
N PHE A 37 5.18 -5.15 -2.68
CA PHE A 37 3.96 -4.45 -2.33
C PHE A 37 3.14 -5.29 -1.35
N ASP A 38 2.62 -4.63 -0.33
CA ASP A 38 1.47 -5.10 0.44
C ASP A 38 0.22 -4.47 -0.18
N LEU A 39 -0.61 -5.31 -0.80
CA LEU A 39 -1.85 -4.91 -1.45
C LEU A 39 -3.02 -5.06 -0.47
N TYR A 40 -3.68 -3.94 -0.18
CA TYR A 40 -4.91 -3.88 0.59
C TYR A 40 -6.07 -3.60 -0.35
N PHE A 41 -7.08 -4.45 -0.34
CA PHE A 41 -8.22 -4.35 -1.25
C PHE A 41 -9.52 -4.37 -0.47
N ASN A 42 -10.47 -3.52 -0.86
CA ASN A 42 -11.78 -3.40 -0.20
C ASN A 42 -12.97 -3.69 -1.15
N GLY A 43 -12.72 -4.33 -2.29
CA GLY A 43 -13.76 -4.65 -3.29
C GLY A 43 -13.82 -3.67 -4.47
N GLN A 44 -13.35 -2.43 -4.31
CA GLN A 44 -13.34 -1.43 -5.38
C GLN A 44 -12.03 -0.65 -5.46
N VAL A 45 -11.39 -0.41 -4.31
CA VAL A 45 -10.17 0.37 -4.20
C VAL A 45 -9.05 -0.53 -3.73
N VAL A 46 -7.92 -0.46 -4.43
CA VAL A 46 -6.67 -1.10 -4.02
C VAL A 46 -5.68 -0.04 -3.53
N ARG A 47 -5.00 -0.37 -2.43
CA ARG A 47 -3.84 0.37 -1.92
C ARG A 47 -2.63 -0.54 -1.92
N GLY A 48 -1.55 -0.11 -2.57
CA GLY A 48 -0.27 -0.78 -2.51
C GLY A 48 0.70 0.00 -1.64
N VAL A 49 1.21 -0.64 -0.59
CA VAL A 49 2.29 -0.10 0.22
C VAL A 49 3.58 -0.81 -0.16
N ARG A 50 4.59 -0.05 -0.54
CA ARG A 50 5.92 -0.60 -0.78
C ARG A 50 6.56 -0.97 0.57
N VAL A 51 6.97 -2.23 0.73
CA VAL A 51 7.58 -2.72 1.98
C VAL A 51 9.08 -2.96 1.89
N ASN A 52 9.65 -3.05 0.68
CA ASN A 52 11.09 -3.21 0.51
C ASN A 52 11.82 -1.85 0.44
N ARG A 53 13.01 -1.79 1.05
CA ARG A 53 13.87 -0.58 1.03
C ARG A 53 14.60 -0.44 -0.31
N GLY A 54 14.93 0.79 -0.68
CA GLY A 54 15.76 1.10 -1.86
C GLY A 54 15.29 2.36 -2.59
N LYS A 55 16.17 3.00 -3.35
CA LYS A 55 15.78 4.16 -4.18
C LYS A 55 14.98 3.66 -5.39
N PRO A 56 13.75 4.15 -5.60
CA PRO A 56 12.99 3.77 -6.78
C PRO A 56 13.68 4.30 -8.04
N VAL A 57 13.65 3.49 -9.09
CA VAL A 57 14.27 3.80 -10.39
C VAL A 57 13.61 5.05 -10.99
N SER A 58 12.28 5.07 -11.01
CA SER A 58 11.48 6.24 -11.38
C SER A 58 10.05 6.09 -10.86
N ARG A 59 9.31 7.20 -10.77
CA ARG A 59 7.88 7.19 -10.40
C ARG A 59 7.03 6.40 -11.39
N THR A 60 7.26 6.59 -12.69
CA THR A 60 6.54 5.89 -13.75
C THR A 60 6.78 4.38 -13.69
N HIS A 61 8.03 3.96 -13.46
CA HIS A 61 8.35 2.55 -13.32
C HIS A 61 7.72 1.95 -12.06
N PHE A 62 7.72 2.67 -10.95
CA PHE A 62 7.06 2.23 -9.72
C PHE A 62 5.54 2.07 -9.91
N GLN A 63 4.89 3.02 -10.58
CA GLN A 63 3.47 2.96 -10.92
C GLN A 63 3.13 1.79 -11.84
N ALA A 64 3.95 1.54 -12.87
CA ALA A 64 3.77 0.40 -13.76
C ALA A 64 3.93 -0.95 -13.04
N ALA A 65 4.93 -1.07 -12.15
CA ALA A 65 5.13 -2.25 -11.33
C ALA A 65 3.94 -2.49 -10.39
N PHE A 66 3.38 -1.43 -9.81
CA PHE A 66 2.17 -1.51 -8.99
C PHE A 66 0.96 -2.02 -9.79
N VAL A 67 0.69 -1.49 -10.99
CA VAL A 67 -0.42 -1.97 -11.84
C VAL A 67 -0.28 -3.46 -12.15
N ARG A 68 0.92 -3.91 -12.52
CA ARG A 68 1.20 -5.34 -12.73
C ARG A 68 1.05 -6.17 -11.47
N ALA A 69 1.47 -5.65 -10.32
CA ALA A 69 1.32 -6.34 -9.03
C ALA A 69 -0.15 -6.52 -8.66
N VAL A 70 -1.01 -5.51 -8.91
CA VAL A 70 -2.46 -5.60 -8.70
C VAL A 70 -3.07 -6.66 -9.61
N GLN A 71 -2.72 -6.67 -10.89
CA GLN A 71 -3.21 -7.69 -11.83
C GLN A 71 -2.78 -9.10 -11.41
N ALA A 72 -1.51 -9.28 -11.05
CA ALA A 72 -0.98 -10.59 -10.67
C ALA A 72 -1.48 -11.07 -9.30
N GLY A 73 -1.74 -10.13 -8.38
CA GLY A 73 -2.18 -10.44 -7.02
C GLY A 73 -3.68 -10.64 -6.93
N LEU A 74 -4.45 -9.66 -7.39
CA LEU A 74 -5.89 -9.58 -7.18
C LEU A 74 -6.68 -10.04 -8.40
N SER A 75 -6.04 -10.31 -9.54
CA SER A 75 -6.71 -10.59 -10.83
C SER A 75 -7.65 -9.46 -11.28
N CYS A 76 -7.39 -8.23 -10.83
CA CYS A 76 -8.18 -7.05 -11.14
C CYS A 76 -7.39 -6.04 -11.97
N ASP A 77 -8.06 -5.39 -12.91
CA ASP A 77 -7.49 -4.29 -13.70
C ASP A 77 -7.54 -2.98 -12.92
N VAL A 78 -6.50 -2.16 -13.06
CA VAL A 78 -6.42 -0.82 -12.46
C VAL A 78 -7.01 0.23 -13.39
N LEU A 79 -7.92 1.06 -12.87
CA LEU A 79 -8.38 2.27 -13.56
C LEU A 79 -7.28 3.33 -13.51
N GLY A 80 -6.44 3.37 -14.55
CA GLY A 80 -5.24 4.23 -14.59
C GLY A 80 -5.50 5.72 -14.34
N SER A 81 -6.67 6.25 -14.69
CA SER A 81 -7.09 7.64 -14.41
C SER A 81 -7.23 7.94 -12.91
N THR A 82 -7.41 6.91 -12.07
CA THR A 82 -7.58 7.03 -10.62
C THR A 82 -6.28 6.80 -9.84
N LEU A 83 -5.20 6.44 -10.53
CA LEU A 83 -3.92 6.11 -9.92
C LEU A 83 -3.27 7.36 -9.30
N ARG A 84 -3.11 7.33 -7.98
CA ARG A 84 -2.56 8.45 -7.20
C ARG A 84 -1.68 7.97 -6.04
N GLY A 85 -0.84 8.86 -5.53
CA GLY A 85 0.07 8.59 -4.40
C GLY A 85 1.51 9.03 -4.67
N ASP A 86 2.43 8.40 -3.95
CA ASP A 86 3.87 8.67 -3.98
C ASP A 86 4.68 7.37 -4.19
N LEU A 87 5.96 7.36 -3.80
CA LEU A 87 6.89 6.23 -3.97
C LEU A 87 6.86 5.21 -2.82
N VAL A 88 5.98 5.42 -1.85
CA VAL A 88 5.74 4.55 -0.70
C VAL A 88 4.35 3.95 -0.79
N LEU A 89 3.35 4.76 -1.16
CA LEU A 89 1.95 4.36 -1.20
C LEU A 89 1.31 4.76 -2.53
N LEU A 90 0.67 3.81 -3.19
CA LEU A 90 -0.21 4.03 -4.34
C LEU A 90 -1.63 3.59 -4.02
N THR A 91 -2.59 4.29 -4.57
CA THR A 91 -4.02 3.99 -4.49
C THR A 91 -4.64 4.10 -5.87
N ALA A 92 -5.55 3.19 -6.21
CA ALA A 92 -6.35 3.27 -7.41
C ALA A 92 -7.69 2.54 -7.22
N GLU A 93 -8.67 2.87 -8.05
CA GLU A 93 -9.86 2.05 -8.25
C GLU A 93 -9.55 0.89 -9.20
N THR A 94 -10.24 -0.23 -9.03
CA THR A 94 -10.05 -1.45 -9.82
C THR A 94 -11.36 -1.99 -10.37
N ILE A 95 -11.26 -2.72 -11.47
CA ILE A 95 -12.33 -3.53 -12.04
C ILE A 95 -11.89 -4.99 -11.91
N CYS A 96 -12.64 -5.78 -11.14
CA CYS A 96 -12.36 -7.20 -10.97
C CYS A 96 -13.35 -8.03 -11.82
N PRO A 97 -12.92 -9.15 -12.40
CA PRO A 97 -13.85 -10.13 -12.96
C PRO A 97 -14.77 -10.63 -11.84
N ASN A 98 -16.07 -10.69 -12.11
CA ASN A 98 -17.10 -11.21 -11.20
C ASN A 98 -16.89 -12.69 -10.87
#